data_AF-A0A8S2G1V1-F1
#
_entry.id   AF-A0A8S2G1V1-F1
#
_cell.length_a   1.000
_cell.length_b   1.000
_cell.length_c   1.000
_cell.angle_alpha   90.00
_cell.angle_beta   90.00
_cell.angle_gamma   90.00
#
_symmetry.space_group_name_H-M   'P 1'
#
loop_
_entity.id
_entity.type
_entity.pdbx_description
1 polymer ?
#
loop_
_entity_poly.entity_id
_entity_poly.type
_entity_poly.pdbx_seq_one_letter_code
_entity_poly.pdbx_strand_id
1 'polypeptide(L)'
;MSAYCNLVGLYPTDKATSIVEYPVPPLMKPWQPIPVHTVPKAIDHLLGVSNCPRYEELVEELRQSDRIKRINNAFKDLFTFLEESTGEKIPDLFFAWDIADTMVIQLIESCSCPIGIKVYSCKQSVGLAILFNSYQRSDKTRIQPLAKRK
;
A
#
# COMPACT_ATOMS: atom_id res chain seq x y z
N MET A 1 -2.77 11.11 -8.64
CA MET A 1 -3.51 12.27 -8.10
C MET A 1 -2.87 12.84 -6.83
N SER A 2 -2.42 12.02 -5.88
CA SER A 2 -1.86 12.47 -4.59
C SER A 2 -0.77 13.54 -4.68
N ALA A 3 0.14 13.45 -5.66
CA ALA A 3 1.19 14.45 -5.86
C ALA A 3 0.62 15.87 -6.11
N TYR A 4 -0.38 16.00 -6.97
CA TYR A 4 -1.02 17.28 -7.25
C TYR A 4 -1.77 17.84 -6.04
N CYS A 5 -2.50 17.00 -5.30
CA CYS A 5 -3.18 17.44 -4.07
C CYS A 5 -2.18 18.00 -3.05
N ASN A 6 -1.00 17.38 -2.93
CA ASN A 6 0.06 17.86 -2.06
C ASN A 6 0.65 19.20 -2.57
N LEU A 7 0.92 19.30 -3.88
CA LEU A 7 1.49 20.51 -4.49
C LEU A 7 0.59 21.74 -4.35
N VAL A 8 -0.73 21.58 -4.38
CA VAL A 8 -1.69 22.67 -4.13
C VAL A 8 -1.53 23.25 -2.71
N GLY A 9 -1.24 22.39 -1.71
CA GLY A 9 -0.98 22.84 -0.35
C GLY A 9 0.44 23.39 -0.15
N LEU A 10 1.43 22.82 -0.85
CA LEU A 10 2.83 23.20 -0.73
C LEU A 10 3.14 24.54 -1.40
N TYR A 11 2.47 24.85 -2.51
CA TYR A 11 2.65 26.08 -3.28
C TYR A 11 1.33 26.84 -3.42
N PRO A 12 0.81 27.40 -2.32
CA PRO A 12 -0.39 28.21 -2.37
C PRO A 12 -0.13 29.46 -3.20
N THR A 13 -1.03 29.78 -4.12
CA THR A 13 -0.95 31.00 -4.92
C THR A 13 -1.79 32.09 -4.29
N ASP A 14 -1.23 33.29 -4.18
CA ASP A 14 -2.01 34.52 -4.06
C ASP A 14 -2.08 35.21 -5.44
N LYS A 15 -2.81 36.32 -5.55
CA LYS A 15 -2.92 37.07 -6.81
C LYS A 15 -1.57 37.65 -7.30
N ALA A 16 -0.55 37.71 -6.43
CA ALA A 16 0.74 38.33 -6.72
C ALA A 16 1.79 37.32 -7.22
N THR A 17 1.69 36.05 -6.83
CA THR A 17 2.63 34.99 -7.22
C THR A 17 2.10 34.05 -8.30
N SER A 18 0.84 34.17 -8.68
CA SER A 18 0.26 33.39 -9.77
C SER A 18 0.91 33.76 -11.11
N ILE A 19 1.61 32.80 -11.72
CA ILE A 19 2.14 32.89 -13.10
C ILE A 19 1.05 32.69 -14.17
N VAL A 20 -0.20 32.50 -13.75
CA VAL A 20 -1.33 32.10 -14.58
C VAL A 20 -2.21 33.32 -14.85
N GLU A 21 -2.17 33.85 -16.09
CA GLU A 21 -3.02 34.96 -16.57
C GLU A 21 -4.36 34.49 -17.20
N TYR A 22 -4.86 33.29 -16.87
CA TYR A 22 -6.16 32.82 -17.39
C TYR A 22 -7.30 33.22 -16.45
N PRO A 23 -8.51 33.51 -16.96
CA PRO A 23 -9.65 33.84 -16.12
C PRO A 23 -10.02 32.65 -15.22
N VAL A 24 -9.69 32.78 -13.93
CA VAL A 24 -10.07 31.82 -12.90
C VAL A 24 -11.57 31.98 -12.62
N PRO A 25 -12.40 30.92 -12.74
CA PRO A 25 -13.81 31.01 -12.40
C PRO A 25 -14.01 31.54 -10.96
N PRO A 26 -15.08 32.30 -10.66
CA PRO A 26 -15.27 32.93 -9.35
C PRO A 26 -15.28 31.96 -8.16
N LEU A 27 -15.59 30.69 -8.41
CA LEU A 27 -15.67 29.63 -7.40
C LEU A 27 -14.36 28.83 -7.25
N MET A 28 -13.36 29.08 -8.09
CA MET A 28 -12.10 28.34 -8.07
C MET A 28 -11.06 29.12 -7.27
N LYS A 29 -10.48 28.49 -6.24
CA LYS A 29 -9.33 29.06 -5.54
C LYS A 29 -8.17 29.20 -6.54
N PRO A 30 -7.35 30.26 -6.41
CA PRO A 30 -6.15 30.39 -7.23
C PRO A 30 -5.29 29.13 -7.01
N TRP A 31 -4.84 28.52 -8.09
CA TRP A 31 -3.89 27.41 -8.09
C TRP A 31 -2.98 27.56 -9.31
N GLN A 32 -1.73 27.09 -9.19
CA GLN A 32 -0.78 27.09 -10.31
C GLN A 32 -0.50 25.66 -10.77
N PRO A 33 -0.42 25.41 -12.08
CA PRO A 33 -0.01 24.13 -12.61
C PRO A 33 1.48 23.90 -12.30
N ILE A 34 1.76 22.87 -11.51
CA ILE A 34 3.12 22.42 -11.24
C ILE A 34 3.34 21.10 -11.99
N PRO A 35 4.34 21.01 -12.87
CA PRO A 35 4.59 19.80 -13.64
C PRO A 35 4.94 18.63 -12.70
N VAL A 36 4.26 17.50 -12.87
CA VAL A 36 4.58 16.24 -12.21
C VAL A 36 5.09 15.29 -13.27
N HIS A 37 6.39 15.01 -13.23
CA HIS A 37 7.03 14.09 -14.17
C HIS A 37 6.78 12.64 -13.75
N THR A 38 6.41 11.81 -14.70
CA THR A 38 6.26 10.36 -14.52
C THR A 38 6.87 9.63 -15.70
N VAL A 39 7.15 8.34 -15.51
CA VAL A 39 7.55 7.43 -16.57
C VAL A 39 6.66 6.18 -16.51
N PRO A 40 6.48 5.44 -17.62
CA PRO A 40 5.78 4.17 -17.59
C PRO A 40 6.40 3.20 -16.58
N LYS A 41 5.55 2.44 -15.86
CA LYS A 41 5.98 1.51 -14.80
C LYS A 41 7.09 0.55 -15.24
N ALA A 42 7.04 0.06 -16.47
CA ALA A 42 8.03 -0.88 -17.02
C ALA A 42 9.46 -0.30 -17.11
N ILE A 43 9.58 1.03 -17.16
CA ILE A 43 10.87 1.74 -17.22
C ILE A 43 11.12 2.62 -16.01
N ASP A 44 10.26 2.56 -14.98
CA ASP A 44 10.47 3.24 -13.71
C ASP A 44 11.46 2.43 -12.86
N HIS A 45 12.68 2.95 -12.73
CA HIS A 45 13.76 2.31 -11.97
C HIS A 45 13.95 2.95 -10.59
N LEU A 46 13.20 3.99 -10.25
CA LEU A 46 13.40 4.74 -9.01
C LEU A 46 12.27 4.50 -8.00
N LEU A 47 11.02 4.59 -8.46
CA LEU A 47 9.82 4.44 -7.64
C LEU A 47 9.14 3.10 -7.90
N GLY A 48 9.27 2.56 -9.11
CA GLY A 48 8.78 1.24 -9.49
C GLY A 48 9.58 0.09 -8.87
N VAL A 49 8.97 -1.09 -8.85
CA VAL A 49 9.67 -2.35 -8.59
C VAL A 49 10.21 -2.89 -9.91
N SER A 50 11.52 -3.04 -10.02
CA SER A 50 12.20 -3.63 -11.17
C SER A 50 12.05 -5.14 -11.21
N ASN A 51 12.07 -5.71 -12.41
CA ASN A 51 12.16 -7.16 -12.62
C ASN A 51 13.60 -7.62 -12.29
N CYS A 52 13.92 -7.74 -11.00
CA CYS A 52 15.22 -8.17 -10.51
C CYS A 52 15.13 -9.61 -9.98
N PRO A 53 15.78 -10.60 -10.62
CA PRO A 53 15.74 -12.00 -10.15
C PRO A 53 16.21 -12.14 -8.70
N ARG A 54 17.23 -11.37 -8.31
CA ARG A 54 17.75 -11.38 -6.94
C ARG A 54 16.74 -10.84 -5.93
N TYR A 55 15.88 -9.91 -6.33
CA TYR A 55 14.80 -9.44 -5.46
C TYR A 55 13.79 -10.57 -5.23
N GLU A 56 13.38 -11.28 -6.27
CA GLU A 56 12.43 -12.40 -6.19
C GLU A 56 12.97 -13.52 -5.29
N GLU A 57 14.24 -13.89 -5.46
CA GLU A 57 14.92 -14.87 -4.58
C GLU A 57 14.86 -14.47 -3.11
N LEU A 58 15.18 -13.21 -2.79
CA LEU A 58 15.20 -12.75 -1.41
C LEU A 58 13.80 -12.63 -0.79
N VAL A 59 12.78 -12.35 -1.59
CA VAL A 59 11.38 -12.38 -1.16
C VAL A 59 10.97 -13.82 -0.84
N GLU A 60 11.36 -14.78 -1.67
CA GLU A 60 11.06 -16.19 -1.43
C GLU A 60 11.84 -16.74 -0.23
N GLU A 61 13.12 -16.38 -0.06
CA GLU A 61 13.89 -16.67 1.16
C GLU A 61 13.18 -16.13 2.41
N LEU A 62 12.65 -14.91 2.35
CA LEU A 62 11.91 -14.31 3.46
C LEU A 62 10.62 -15.09 3.75
N ARG A 63 9.88 -15.46 2.71
CA ARG A 63 8.64 -16.26 2.79
C ARG A 63 8.89 -17.61 3.45
N GLN A 64 10.04 -18.21 3.20
CA GLN A 64 10.45 -19.50 3.75
C GLN A 64 11.13 -19.40 5.12
N SER A 65 11.38 -18.19 5.63
CA SER A 65 12.01 -18.00 6.93
C SER A 65 11.17 -18.56 8.09
N ASP A 66 11.83 -19.04 9.14
CA ASP A 66 11.15 -19.60 10.32
C ASP A 66 10.21 -18.60 10.98
N ARG A 67 10.53 -17.30 10.89
CA ARG A 67 9.68 -16.23 11.42
C ARG A 67 8.34 -16.19 10.69
N ILE A 68 8.36 -16.16 9.36
CA ILE A 68 7.13 -16.11 8.56
C ILE A 68 6.35 -17.42 8.71
N LYS A 69 7.03 -18.58 8.71
CA LYS A 69 6.38 -19.87 8.98
C LYS A 69 5.67 -19.90 10.34
N ARG A 70 6.29 -19.38 11.41
CA ARG A 70 5.65 -19.27 12.74
C ARG A 70 4.41 -18.39 12.70
N ILE A 71 4.46 -17.26 12.01
CA ILE A 71 3.30 -16.36 11.87
C ILE A 71 2.18 -17.06 11.09
N ASN A 72 2.49 -17.68 9.95
CA ASN A 72 1.52 -18.44 9.16
C ASN A 72 0.83 -19.52 9.99
N ASN A 73 1.59 -20.27 10.79
CA ASN A 73 1.04 -21.30 11.66
C ASN A 73 0.16 -20.71 12.77
N ALA A 74 0.55 -19.57 13.35
CA ALA A 74 -0.21 -18.91 14.42
C ALA A 74 -1.56 -18.35 13.93
N PHE A 75 -1.66 -17.95 12.66
CA PHE A 75 -2.87 -17.40 12.06
C PHE A 75 -3.60 -18.37 11.13
N LYS A 76 -3.26 -19.66 11.17
CA LYS A 76 -3.85 -20.66 10.27
C LYS A 76 -5.37 -20.72 10.35
N ASP A 77 -5.92 -20.67 11.56
CA ASP A 77 -7.38 -20.71 11.76
C ASP A 77 -8.09 -19.48 11.16
N LEU A 78 -7.43 -18.31 11.22
CA LEU A 78 -7.93 -17.09 10.58
C LEU A 78 -7.91 -17.23 9.05
N PHE A 79 -6.85 -17.81 8.48
CA PHE A 79 -6.78 -18.03 7.04
C PHE A 79 -7.89 -18.98 6.58
N THR A 80 -8.10 -20.12 7.25
CA THR A 80 -9.20 -21.04 6.95
C THR A 80 -10.56 -20.34 6.98
N PHE A 81 -10.82 -19.56 8.03
CA PHE A 81 -12.06 -18.80 8.16
C PHE A 81 -12.26 -17.80 7.01
N LEU A 82 -11.19 -17.10 6.61
CA LEU A 82 -11.23 -16.16 5.51
C LEU A 82 -11.43 -16.89 4.17
N GLU A 83 -10.83 -18.06 3.95
CA GLU A 83 -11.04 -18.89 2.76
C GLU A 83 -12.52 -19.32 2.65
N GLU A 84 -13.10 -19.83 3.73
CA GLU A 84 -14.51 -20.23 3.80
C GLU A 84 -15.46 -19.05 3.56
N SER A 85 -15.07 -17.87 4.03
CA SER A 85 -15.89 -16.65 3.94
C SER A 85 -15.81 -15.95 2.59
N THR A 86 -14.64 -15.97 1.95
CA THR A 86 -14.38 -15.24 0.69
C THR A 86 -14.51 -16.14 -0.54
N GLY A 87 -14.33 -17.45 -0.38
CA GLY A 87 -14.20 -18.41 -1.48
C GLY A 87 -12.83 -18.38 -2.17
N GLU A 88 -11.90 -17.54 -1.70
CA GLU A 88 -10.53 -17.42 -2.23
C GLU A 88 -9.55 -18.25 -1.41
N LYS A 89 -8.47 -18.72 -2.04
CA LYS A 89 -7.39 -19.43 -1.32
C LYS A 89 -6.41 -18.44 -0.67
N ILE A 90 -6.03 -18.72 0.57
CA ILE A 90 -5.18 -17.87 1.40
C ILE A 90 -4.03 -18.75 1.93
N PRO A 91 -3.02 -19.01 1.08
CA PRO A 91 -1.95 -19.94 1.42
C PRO A 91 -1.01 -19.40 2.51
N ASP A 92 -0.93 -18.07 2.67
CA ASP A 92 -0.02 -17.44 3.61
C ASP A 92 -0.41 -16.01 4.01
N LEU A 93 0.42 -15.45 4.88
CA LEU A 93 0.35 -14.07 5.37
C LEU A 93 0.32 -13.01 4.27
N PHE A 94 1.02 -13.23 3.15
CA PHE A 94 1.11 -12.24 2.09
C PHE A 94 -0.21 -12.16 1.31
N PHE A 95 -0.86 -13.29 1.04
CA PHE A 95 -2.20 -13.31 0.46
C PHE A 95 -3.26 -12.78 1.44
N ALA A 96 -3.14 -13.11 2.73
CA ALA A 96 -4.03 -12.57 3.74
C ALA A 96 -3.96 -11.04 3.84
N TRP A 97 -2.79 -10.45 3.53
CA TRP A 97 -2.61 -9.00 3.52
C TRP A 97 -3.44 -8.30 2.42
N ASP A 98 -3.51 -8.87 1.22
CA ASP A 98 -4.30 -8.31 0.10
C ASP A 98 -5.80 -8.24 0.44
N ILE A 99 -6.31 -9.27 1.10
CA ILE A 99 -7.71 -9.32 1.58
C ILE A 99 -7.91 -8.30 2.71
N ALA A 100 -6.97 -8.24 3.65
CA ALA A 100 -7.04 -7.30 4.77
C ALA A 100 -7.04 -5.84 4.30
N ASP A 101 -6.28 -5.48 3.26
CA ASP A 101 -6.26 -4.12 2.71
C ASP A 101 -7.65 -3.71 2.19
N THR A 102 -8.30 -4.62 1.46
CA THR A 102 -9.67 -4.43 0.96
C THR A 102 -10.67 -4.23 2.12
N MET A 103 -10.58 -5.07 3.16
CA MET A 103 -11.45 -4.97 4.34
C MET A 103 -11.25 -3.67 5.11
N VAL A 104 -10.01 -3.20 5.25
CA VAL A 104 -9.69 -1.93 5.92
C VAL A 104 -10.33 -0.76 5.19
N ILE A 105 -10.25 -0.73 3.85
CA ILE A 105 -10.89 0.31 3.04
C ILE A 105 -12.41 0.30 3.25
N GLN A 106 -13.06 -0.87 3.20
CA GLN A 106 -14.51 -0.97 3.40
C GLN A 106 -14.96 -0.45 4.77
N LEU A 107 -14.16 -0.71 5.82
CA LEU A 107 -14.45 -0.22 7.16
C LEU A 107 -14.31 1.30 7.29
N ILE A 108 -13.32 1.90 6.62
CA ILE A 108 -13.14 3.36 6.59
C ILE A 108 -14.32 4.03 5.87
N GLU A 109 -14.74 3.46 4.74
CA GLU A 109 -15.80 4.00 3.90
C GLU A 109 -17.22 3.71 4.43
N SER A 110 -17.36 3.21 5.67
CA SER A 110 -18.64 2.82 6.27
C SER A 110 -19.47 1.87 5.40
N CYS A 111 -18.80 1.06 4.57
CA CYS A 111 -19.46 0.05 3.77
C CYS A 111 -19.88 -1.14 4.65
N SER A 112 -20.99 -1.78 4.29
CA SER A 112 -21.39 -3.04 4.94
C SER A 112 -20.39 -4.12 4.53
N CYS A 113 -19.67 -4.66 5.51
CA CYS A 113 -18.78 -5.81 5.27
C CYS A 113 -19.64 -6.97 4.74
N PRO A 114 -19.32 -7.55 3.57
CA PRO A 114 -20.09 -8.65 2.99
C PRO A 114 -19.94 -9.94 3.80
N ILE A 115 -18.87 -10.05 4.61
CA ILE A 115 -18.58 -11.21 5.43
C ILE A 115 -19.08 -10.90 6.83
N GLY A 116 -19.90 -11.79 7.39
CA GLY A 116 -20.47 -11.71 8.75
C GLY A 116 -19.46 -11.73 9.90
N ILE A 117 -18.23 -11.28 9.66
CA ILE A 117 -17.28 -10.81 10.67
C ILE A 117 -17.97 -9.67 11.42
N LYS A 118 -18.68 -10.04 12.49
CA LYS A 118 -18.90 -9.10 13.59
C LYS A 118 -17.53 -8.54 13.93
N VAL A 119 -17.46 -7.21 14.02
CA VAL A 119 -16.29 -6.35 14.27
C VAL A 119 -15.64 -6.68 15.63
N TYR A 120 -15.27 -7.93 15.85
CA TYR A 120 -14.51 -8.38 16.99
C TYR A 120 -13.08 -7.93 16.70
N SER A 121 -12.73 -6.77 17.26
CA SER A 121 -11.34 -6.33 17.39
C SER A 121 -10.63 -5.82 16.13
N CYS A 122 -11.31 -5.19 15.16
CA CYS A 122 -10.59 -4.53 14.05
C CYS A 122 -9.69 -3.34 14.50
N LYS A 123 -9.82 -2.89 15.76
CA LYS A 123 -8.87 -1.96 16.39
C LYS A 123 -7.51 -2.59 16.72
N GLN A 124 -7.40 -3.92 16.77
CA GLN A 124 -6.13 -4.63 16.76
C GLN A 124 -5.87 -5.09 15.34
N SER A 125 -5.64 -4.11 14.46
CA SER A 125 -5.37 -4.32 13.04
C SER A 125 -4.36 -5.44 12.83
N VAL A 126 -4.87 -6.57 12.39
CA VAL A 126 -4.12 -7.66 11.72
C VAL A 126 -3.22 -7.02 10.65
N GLY A 127 -3.72 -6.01 9.93
CA GLY A 127 -2.96 -5.11 9.06
C GLY A 127 -1.71 -4.48 9.71
N LEU A 128 -1.80 -3.64 10.77
CA LEU A 128 -0.60 -3.02 11.35
C LEU A 128 0.28 -4.00 12.14
N ALA A 129 -0.28 -4.98 12.84
CA ALA A 129 0.51 -5.95 13.57
C ALA A 129 1.35 -6.81 12.62
N ILE A 130 0.78 -7.21 11.47
CA ILE A 130 1.50 -7.88 10.39
C ILE A 130 2.47 -6.90 9.72
N LEU A 131 2.04 -5.71 9.31
CA LEU A 131 2.87 -4.73 8.56
C LEU A 131 4.11 -4.25 9.33
N PHE A 132 4.01 -4.06 10.65
CA PHE A 132 5.11 -3.51 11.46
C PHE A 132 5.94 -4.57 12.18
N ASN A 133 5.38 -5.72 12.57
CA ASN A 133 6.16 -6.78 13.25
C ASN A 133 6.64 -7.90 12.33
N SER A 134 6.02 -8.15 11.17
CA SER A 134 6.46 -9.24 10.30
C SER A 134 7.66 -8.89 9.43
N TYR A 135 7.93 -7.61 9.19
CA TYR A 135 9.00 -7.14 8.31
C TYR A 135 10.03 -6.32 9.10
N GLN A 136 11.11 -6.97 9.53
CA GLN A 136 12.16 -6.28 10.29
C GLN A 136 12.89 -5.25 9.42
N ARG A 137 13.44 -4.22 10.08
CA ARG A 137 14.23 -3.17 9.41
C ARG A 137 15.42 -3.74 8.61
N SER A 138 16.04 -4.81 9.12
CA SER A 138 17.10 -5.57 8.46
C SER A 138 16.66 -6.16 7.11
N ASP A 139 15.48 -6.77 7.06
CA ASP A 139 14.93 -7.33 5.82
C ASP A 139 14.62 -6.22 4.81
N LYS A 140 14.12 -5.05 5.29
CA LYS A 140 13.84 -3.90 4.41
C LYS A 140 15.10 -3.39 3.76
N THR A 141 16.16 -3.22 4.55
CA THR A 141 17.45 -2.77 4.02
C THR A 141 18.09 -3.75 3.04
N ARG A 142 17.80 -5.05 3.18
CA ARG A 142 18.34 -6.11 2.30
C ARG A 142 17.61 -6.17 0.97
N ILE A 143 16.28 -6.04 0.99
CA ILE A 143 15.41 -6.33 -0.17
C ILE A 143 15.09 -5.06 -0.98
N GLN A 144 14.78 -3.93 -0.32
CA GLN A 144 14.32 -2.70 -0.99
C GLN A 144 15.31 -2.10 -2.01
N PRO A 145 16.64 -2.14 -1.82
CA PRO A 145 17.56 -1.62 -2.82
C PRO A 145 17.53 -2.40 -4.14
N LEU A 146 17.23 -3.70 -4.08
CA LEU A 146 17.22 -4.59 -5.24
C LEU A 146 15.93 -4.48 -6.05
N ALA A 147 14.83 -4.11 -5.39
CA ALA A 147 13.59 -3.72 -6.05
C ALA A 147 13.76 -2.54 -7.01
N LYS A 148 14.91 -1.84 -6.99
CA LYS A 148 15.18 -0.64 -7.79
C LYS A 148 16.37 -0.80 -8.74
N ARG A 149 17.02 -1.97 -8.73
CA ARG A 149 18.20 -2.24 -9.57
C ARG A 149 17.81 -3.13 -10.75
N LYS A 150 18.39 -2.85 -11.91
CA LYS A 150 18.56 -3.82 -12.99
C LYS A 150 19.93 -4.46 -12.82
#